data_AF-A0A8J7DEF8-F1
#
_entry.id   AF-A0A8J7DEF8-F1
#
_cell.length_a   1.000
_cell.length_b   1.000
_cell.length_c   1.000
_cell.angle_alpha   90.00
_cell.angle_beta   90.00
_cell.angle_gamma   90.00
#
_symmetry.space_group_name_H-M   'P 1'
#
loop_
_entity.id
_entity.type
_entity.pdbx_description
1 polymer ?
#
loop_
_entity_poly.entity_id
_entity_poly.type
_entity_poly.pdbx_seq_one_letter_code
_entity_poly.pdbx_strand_id
1 'polypeptide(L)'
;MTLLDNLLTTWINRPYLDLSPCSHSSWHVYGIDYSYRNLVKDISITHRSITNPVTLIHPISFRQSLIREFGLFQYQVSNPLQLPDELRTERWNVLCDYLTHYQELLPITQLRVIALLSGLCLHEAVLEYIPKMSNAQISDSTMQAHLAYNRAMSNLMLQPDAGTLDNLQELETIANYAPLGSSTRFGASLQLVALFGKRFGNLNATNYWGITAAQALENLQPSLDDFNYKRLRSVYHRAVVFVPLLQKDKEAVVREMNLCQSLAEELTHESRNEIENIAARENLTTVFESRTKEALWLGDIDLAEERARQMVEMEPLYSRYRLQLGEILIKQSKFEEAAKMYRSATRLGPPGTAIAWFMAGQCHEKMGDIDIACDCYLASVQMDELAISAVDKLNNLAPRLGNLALVNWSDMRLLQLQEQQKNIANQSRTSYISEASSELKIAGEKALAQI
;
A
#
# COMPACT_ATOMS: atom_id res chain seq x y z
N MET A 1 -27.68 14.35 -11.00
CA MET A 1 -26.30 14.27 -10.48
C MET A 1 -26.24 13.09 -9.54
N THR A 2 -25.37 12.13 -9.81
CA THR A 2 -25.17 11.00 -8.90
C THR A 2 -24.46 11.50 -7.64
N LEU A 3 -24.66 10.86 -6.48
CA LEU A 3 -23.97 11.20 -5.22
C LEU A 3 -22.43 11.29 -5.39
N LEU A 4 -21.90 10.57 -6.38
CA LEU A 4 -20.47 10.50 -6.72
C LEU A 4 -19.93 11.75 -7.42
N ASP A 5 -20.79 12.58 -8.01
CA ASP A 5 -20.38 13.78 -8.78
C ASP A 5 -20.20 15.03 -7.90
N ASN A 6 -20.48 14.93 -6.60
CA ASN A 6 -20.58 16.09 -5.71
C ASN A 6 -19.26 16.57 -5.11
N LEU A 7 -18.23 15.71 -5.07
CA LEU A 7 -16.95 16.01 -4.43
C LEU A 7 -15.78 15.61 -5.33
N LEU A 8 -14.73 16.42 -5.36
CA LEU A 8 -13.49 16.09 -6.08
C LEU A 8 -12.95 14.73 -5.65
N THR A 9 -13.00 14.42 -4.36
CA THR A 9 -12.45 13.20 -3.79
C THR A 9 -13.19 11.94 -4.22
N THR A 10 -14.52 12.00 -4.28
CA THR A 10 -15.35 10.90 -4.79
C THR A 10 -15.13 10.72 -6.28
N TRP A 11 -14.93 11.82 -7.01
CA TRP A 11 -14.66 11.78 -8.44
C TRP A 11 -13.30 11.14 -8.78
N ILE A 12 -12.21 11.57 -8.13
CA ILE A 12 -10.87 11.00 -8.41
C ILE A 12 -10.75 9.53 -7.99
N ASN A 13 -11.50 9.07 -6.98
CA ASN A 13 -11.49 7.69 -6.50
C ASN A 13 -12.67 6.84 -6.97
N ARG A 14 -13.51 7.38 -7.86
CA ARG A 14 -14.74 6.72 -8.35
C ARG A 14 -14.55 5.28 -8.82
N PRO A 15 -13.44 4.90 -9.50
CA PRO A 15 -13.27 3.53 -9.97
C PRO A 15 -13.25 2.46 -8.86
N TYR A 16 -12.92 2.81 -7.61
CA TYR A 16 -13.03 1.89 -6.46
C TYR A 16 -14.47 1.53 -6.07
N LEU A 17 -15.44 2.37 -6.46
CA LEU A 17 -16.83 2.27 -6.05
C LEU A 17 -17.68 1.60 -7.12
N ASP A 18 -17.53 2.04 -8.36
CA ASP A 18 -18.45 1.67 -9.45
C ASP A 18 -17.72 1.28 -10.75
N LEU A 19 -16.39 1.14 -10.74
CA LEU A 19 -15.54 0.85 -11.90
C LEU A 19 -15.65 1.83 -13.08
N SER A 20 -16.13 3.05 -12.86
CA SER A 20 -16.17 4.08 -13.91
C SER A 20 -14.79 4.34 -14.52
N PRO A 21 -14.70 4.82 -15.77
CA PRO A 21 -13.43 5.17 -16.39
C PRO A 21 -12.66 6.23 -15.60
N CYS A 22 -11.33 6.09 -15.54
CA CYS A 22 -10.43 7.12 -15.03
C CYS A 22 -10.13 8.16 -16.11
N SER A 23 -10.04 9.45 -15.75
CA SER A 23 -9.55 10.50 -16.67
C SER A 23 -8.43 11.36 -16.07
N HIS A 24 -8.52 11.72 -14.79
CA HIS A 24 -7.48 12.45 -14.06
C HIS A 24 -7.46 12.02 -12.59
N SER A 25 -6.51 11.16 -12.21
CA SER A 25 -6.38 10.65 -10.84
C SER A 25 -4.94 10.21 -10.52
N SER A 26 -4.72 9.70 -9.31
CA SER A 26 -3.47 9.09 -8.84
C SER A 26 -3.15 7.80 -9.58
N TRP A 27 -1.89 7.35 -9.55
CA TRP A 27 -1.46 6.15 -10.29
C TRP A 27 -2.26 4.90 -9.91
N HIS A 28 -2.57 4.70 -8.62
CA HIS A 28 -3.35 3.54 -8.18
C HIS A 28 -4.73 3.42 -8.87
N VAL A 29 -5.35 4.55 -9.26
CA VAL A 29 -6.64 4.54 -9.98
C VAL A 29 -6.45 4.20 -11.46
N TYR A 30 -5.37 4.68 -12.09
CA TYR A 30 -4.98 4.23 -13.43
C TYR A 30 -4.71 2.73 -13.46
N GLY A 31 -4.15 2.17 -12.37
CA GLY A 31 -3.98 0.73 -12.21
C GLY A 31 -5.30 -0.04 -12.32
N ILE A 32 -6.37 0.44 -11.68
CA ILE A 32 -7.71 -0.18 -11.76
C ILE A 32 -8.26 -0.12 -13.17
N ASP A 33 -8.24 1.06 -13.80
CA ASP A 33 -8.75 1.24 -15.16
C ASP A 33 -7.96 0.38 -16.17
N TYR A 34 -6.63 0.31 -16.03
CA TYR A 34 -5.79 -0.60 -16.82
C TYR A 34 -6.19 -2.06 -16.62
N SER A 35 -6.34 -2.52 -15.37
CA SER A 35 -6.76 -3.89 -15.07
C SER A 35 -8.11 -4.23 -15.71
N TYR A 36 -9.09 -3.32 -15.63
CA TYR A 36 -10.38 -3.52 -16.27
C TYR A 36 -10.27 -3.60 -17.80
N ARG A 37 -9.56 -2.64 -18.43
CA ARG A 37 -9.35 -2.67 -19.88
C ARG A 37 -8.62 -3.93 -20.33
N ASN A 38 -7.64 -4.40 -19.56
CA ASN A 38 -6.91 -5.63 -19.84
C ASN A 38 -7.78 -6.89 -19.64
N LEU A 39 -8.76 -6.86 -18.73
CA LEU A 39 -9.74 -7.92 -18.56
C LEU A 39 -10.63 -8.07 -19.80
N VAL A 40 -11.22 -6.96 -20.28
CA VAL A 40 -12.23 -6.99 -21.36
C VAL A 40 -11.64 -6.97 -22.78
N LYS A 41 -10.41 -6.50 -22.96
CA LYS A 41 -9.78 -6.50 -24.28
C LYS A 41 -9.35 -7.91 -24.66
N ASP A 42 -9.94 -8.41 -25.75
CA ASP A 42 -9.51 -9.60 -26.49
C ASP A 42 -8.22 -9.31 -27.29
N ILE A 43 -7.17 -8.82 -26.60
CA ILE A 43 -5.87 -8.61 -27.21
C ILE A 43 -5.24 -9.99 -27.42
N SER A 44 -5.09 -10.34 -28.70
CA SER A 44 -4.21 -11.40 -29.18
C SER A 44 -2.89 -11.38 -28.40
N ILE A 45 -2.44 -12.58 -28.02
CA ILE A 45 -1.34 -12.96 -27.10
C ILE A 45 0.05 -12.39 -27.47
N THR A 46 0.15 -11.36 -28.31
CA THR A 46 1.40 -10.86 -28.89
C THR A 46 2.10 -9.77 -28.07
N HIS A 47 1.44 -9.10 -27.11
CA HIS A 47 2.12 -8.17 -26.19
C HIS A 47 2.44 -8.83 -24.84
N ARG A 48 3.74 -9.07 -24.65
CA ARG A 48 4.42 -9.83 -23.59
C ARG A 48 4.26 -9.31 -22.15
N SER A 49 3.37 -8.36 -21.85
CA SER A 49 3.27 -7.81 -20.50
C SER A 49 1.88 -8.02 -19.89
N ILE A 50 1.76 -9.09 -19.10
CA ILE A 50 0.61 -9.38 -18.22
C ILE A 50 0.59 -8.41 -17.02
N THR A 51 1.69 -7.69 -16.78
CA THR A 51 1.88 -6.89 -15.58
C THR A 51 1.18 -5.55 -15.69
N ASN A 52 0.40 -5.22 -14.65
CA ASN A 52 -0.12 -3.87 -14.45
C ASN A 52 1.08 -2.90 -14.34
N PRO A 53 1.08 -1.77 -15.08
CA PRO A 53 2.15 -0.78 -14.96
C PRO A 53 2.25 -0.17 -13.56
N VAL A 54 1.15 -0.18 -12.80
CA VAL A 54 1.07 0.33 -11.43
C VAL A 54 1.10 -0.84 -10.45
N THR A 55 2.01 -0.78 -9.48
CA THR A 55 2.23 -1.85 -8.49
C THR A 55 1.62 -1.55 -7.13
N LEU A 56 1.32 -0.28 -6.85
CA LEU A 56 0.65 0.15 -5.64
C LEU A 56 -0.77 -0.44 -5.56
N ILE A 57 -0.98 -1.32 -4.56
CA ILE A 57 -2.28 -1.85 -4.16
C ILE A 57 -2.51 -1.43 -2.71
N HIS A 58 -3.69 -0.89 -2.44
CA HIS A 58 -4.07 -0.44 -1.11
C HIS A 58 -4.69 -1.56 -0.27
N PRO A 59 -4.56 -1.51 1.07
CA PRO A 59 -5.25 -2.44 1.97
C PRO A 59 -6.77 -2.25 1.94
N ILE A 60 -7.52 -3.21 2.48
CA ILE A 60 -8.98 -3.14 2.57
C ILE A 60 -9.47 -1.86 3.28
N SER A 61 -8.70 -1.38 4.25
CA SER A 61 -9.00 -0.17 5.02
C SER A 61 -9.07 1.10 4.16
N PHE A 62 -8.39 1.14 3.01
CA PHE A 62 -8.48 2.27 2.10
C PHE A 62 -9.89 2.42 1.53
N ARG A 63 -10.45 1.35 0.96
CA ARG A 63 -11.82 1.37 0.40
C ARG A 63 -12.86 1.56 1.49
N GLN A 64 -12.66 0.98 2.67
CA GLN A 64 -13.52 1.23 3.84
C GLN A 64 -13.49 2.70 4.28
N SER A 65 -12.31 3.32 4.35
CA SER A 65 -12.18 4.75 4.64
C SER A 65 -12.85 5.60 3.58
N LEU A 66 -12.68 5.28 2.29
CA LEU A 66 -13.36 5.99 1.20
C LEU A 66 -14.88 5.93 1.37
N ILE A 67 -15.43 4.76 1.69
CA ILE A 67 -16.88 4.60 1.88
C ILE A 67 -17.36 5.36 3.13
N ARG A 68 -16.67 5.19 4.26
CA ARG A 68 -17.04 5.79 5.55
C ARG A 68 -16.97 7.31 5.52
N GLU A 69 -15.85 7.88 5.05
CA GLU A 69 -15.60 9.32 5.07
C GLU A 69 -16.59 10.11 4.19
N PHE A 70 -17.19 9.47 3.18
CA PHE A 70 -18.16 10.09 2.27
C PHE A 70 -19.61 9.59 2.45
N GLY A 71 -19.88 8.75 3.46
CA GLY A 71 -21.23 8.24 3.72
C GLY A 71 -21.80 7.37 2.60
N LEU A 72 -20.95 6.68 1.85
CA LEU A 72 -21.32 5.90 0.66
C LEU A 72 -21.60 4.42 1.00
N PHE A 73 -22.25 4.17 2.13
CA PHE A 73 -22.41 2.83 2.72
C PHE A 73 -23.11 1.82 1.80
N GLN A 74 -23.87 2.28 0.81
CA GLN A 74 -24.46 1.43 -0.22
C GLN A 74 -23.43 0.73 -1.13
N TYR A 75 -22.17 1.19 -1.14
CA TYR A 75 -21.04 0.56 -1.85
C TYR A 75 -20.22 -0.38 -0.95
N GLN A 76 -20.59 -0.55 0.33
CA GLN A 76 -19.89 -1.41 1.28
C GLN A 76 -20.18 -2.89 1.01
N VAL A 77 -19.40 -3.47 0.10
CA VAL A 77 -19.48 -4.88 -0.28
C VAL A 77 -18.11 -5.55 -0.18
N SER A 78 -18.09 -6.83 0.19
CA SER A 78 -16.88 -7.66 0.21
C SER A 78 -16.67 -8.42 -1.10
N ASN A 79 -17.76 -8.67 -1.84
CA ASN A 79 -17.77 -9.31 -3.15
C ASN A 79 -18.59 -8.47 -4.15
N PRO A 80 -18.12 -8.22 -5.39
CA PRO A 80 -18.86 -7.40 -6.37
C PRO A 80 -20.31 -7.82 -6.63
N LEU A 81 -20.61 -9.12 -6.52
CA LEU A 81 -21.96 -9.67 -6.71
C LEU A 81 -22.97 -9.18 -5.66
N GLN A 82 -22.50 -8.64 -4.53
CA GLN A 82 -23.36 -8.11 -3.46
C GLN A 82 -23.82 -6.67 -3.73
N LEU A 83 -23.20 -5.95 -4.68
CA LEU A 83 -23.58 -4.57 -4.96
C LEU A 83 -24.99 -4.55 -5.59
N PRO A 84 -25.96 -3.76 -5.11
CA PRO A 84 -27.29 -3.67 -5.72
C PRO A 84 -27.25 -3.30 -7.21
N ASP A 85 -28.10 -3.94 -8.03
CA ASP A 85 -28.12 -3.76 -9.49
C ASP A 85 -28.25 -2.29 -9.92
N GLU A 86 -29.04 -1.51 -9.19
CA GLU A 86 -29.24 -0.06 -9.40
C GLU A 86 -27.97 0.80 -9.21
N LEU A 87 -26.94 0.27 -8.55
CA LEU A 87 -25.64 0.93 -8.35
C LEU A 87 -24.55 0.39 -9.28
N ARG A 88 -24.83 -0.68 -10.04
CA ARG A 88 -23.86 -1.28 -10.95
C ARG A 88 -23.79 -0.48 -12.24
N THR A 89 -22.60 -0.03 -12.59
CA THR A 89 -22.34 0.47 -13.95
C THR A 89 -22.25 -0.71 -14.93
N GLU A 90 -22.24 -0.41 -16.24
CA GLU A 90 -21.95 -1.40 -17.28
C GLU A 90 -20.64 -2.16 -17.00
N ARG A 91 -19.57 -1.44 -16.62
CA ARG A 91 -18.28 -2.05 -16.30
C ARG A 91 -18.36 -2.98 -15.09
N TRP A 92 -19.14 -2.60 -14.08
CA TRP A 92 -19.36 -3.44 -12.91
C TRP A 92 -20.15 -4.70 -13.25
N ASN A 93 -21.21 -4.58 -14.07
CA ASN A 93 -21.97 -5.74 -14.54
C ASN A 93 -21.09 -6.74 -15.31
N VAL A 94 -20.20 -6.26 -16.19
CA VAL A 94 -19.23 -7.12 -16.87
C VAL A 94 -18.33 -7.86 -15.87
N LEU A 95 -17.87 -7.21 -14.80
CA LEU A 95 -17.10 -7.89 -13.74
C LEU A 95 -17.96 -8.96 -13.04
N CYS A 96 -19.22 -8.66 -12.71
CA CYS A 96 -20.15 -9.63 -12.12
C CYS A 96 -20.36 -10.85 -13.02
N ASP A 97 -20.44 -10.67 -14.34
CA ASP A 97 -20.59 -11.77 -15.30
C ASP A 97 -19.37 -12.70 -15.30
N TYR A 98 -18.15 -12.12 -15.28
CA TYR A 98 -16.91 -12.90 -15.15
C TYR A 98 -16.86 -13.68 -13.83
N LEU A 99 -17.29 -13.07 -12.72
CA LEU A 99 -17.27 -13.70 -11.40
C LEU A 99 -18.29 -14.84 -11.27
N THR A 100 -19.45 -14.69 -11.91
CA THR A 100 -20.49 -15.73 -11.94
C THR A 100 -19.99 -17.01 -12.65
N HIS A 101 -19.20 -16.85 -13.72
CA HIS A 101 -18.67 -17.95 -14.52
C HIS A 101 -17.19 -18.23 -14.23
N TYR A 102 -16.67 -17.80 -13.08
CA TYR A 102 -15.23 -17.74 -12.81
C TYR A 102 -14.49 -19.08 -13.02
N GLN A 103 -15.12 -20.19 -12.62
CA GLN A 103 -14.52 -21.53 -12.73
C GLN A 103 -14.42 -22.02 -14.19
N GLU A 104 -15.21 -21.45 -15.10
CA GLU A 104 -15.23 -21.79 -16.53
C GLU A 104 -14.25 -20.94 -17.35
N LEU A 105 -13.69 -19.89 -16.74
CA LEU A 105 -12.77 -18.98 -17.41
C LEU A 105 -11.41 -19.63 -17.69
N LEU A 106 -10.77 -19.17 -18.76
CA LEU A 106 -9.36 -19.48 -19.03
C LEU A 106 -8.47 -18.99 -17.87
N PRO A 107 -7.37 -19.69 -17.51
CA PRO A 107 -6.51 -19.31 -16.40
C PRO A 107 -5.96 -17.87 -16.45
N ILE A 108 -5.69 -17.36 -17.66
CA ILE A 108 -5.24 -15.97 -17.83
C ILE A 108 -6.35 -14.97 -17.52
N THR A 109 -7.60 -15.29 -17.86
CA THR A 109 -8.77 -14.46 -17.56
C THR A 109 -9.07 -14.49 -16.07
N GLN A 110 -8.97 -15.66 -15.43
CA GLN A 110 -9.04 -15.79 -13.98
C GLN A 110 -8.05 -14.86 -13.29
N LEU A 111 -6.77 -14.88 -13.72
CA LEU A 111 -5.75 -13.99 -13.17
C LEU A 111 -6.09 -12.51 -13.35
N ARG A 112 -6.63 -12.10 -14.50
CA ARG A 112 -7.05 -10.71 -14.77
C ARG A 112 -8.21 -10.28 -13.86
N VAL A 113 -9.19 -11.16 -13.63
CA VAL A 113 -10.30 -10.92 -12.69
C VAL A 113 -9.75 -10.73 -11.28
N ILE A 114 -8.87 -11.63 -10.81
CA ILE A 114 -8.28 -11.54 -9.47
C ILE A 114 -7.42 -10.29 -9.29
N ALA A 115 -6.62 -9.92 -10.30
CA ALA A 115 -5.84 -8.69 -10.27
C ALA A 115 -6.72 -7.44 -10.17
N LEU A 116 -7.87 -7.43 -10.85
CA LEU A 116 -8.85 -6.34 -10.75
C LEU A 116 -9.50 -6.29 -9.36
N LEU A 117 -9.92 -7.42 -8.79
CA LEU A 117 -10.44 -7.48 -7.43
C LEU A 117 -9.45 -6.94 -6.39
N SER A 118 -8.18 -7.34 -6.52
CA SER A 118 -7.10 -6.86 -5.65
C SER A 118 -6.90 -5.34 -5.78
N GLY A 119 -6.89 -4.80 -7.01
CA GLY A 119 -6.81 -3.37 -7.27
C GLY A 119 -8.01 -2.58 -6.71
N LEU A 120 -9.19 -3.20 -6.64
CA LEU A 120 -10.38 -2.64 -6.01
C LEU A 120 -10.40 -2.75 -4.47
N CYS A 121 -9.33 -3.27 -3.85
CA CYS A 121 -9.28 -3.59 -2.42
C CYS A 121 -10.34 -4.61 -1.95
N LEU A 122 -10.83 -5.47 -2.85
CA LEU A 122 -11.80 -6.53 -2.57
C LEU A 122 -11.07 -7.84 -2.23
N HIS A 123 -10.18 -7.77 -1.25
CA HIS A 123 -9.27 -8.87 -0.89
C HIS A 123 -9.99 -10.09 -0.33
N GLU A 124 -11.14 -9.91 0.33
CA GLU A 124 -11.97 -11.02 0.82
C GLU A 124 -12.50 -11.86 -0.35
N ALA A 125 -13.01 -11.22 -1.41
CA ALA A 125 -13.41 -11.92 -2.63
C ALA A 125 -12.22 -12.66 -3.28
N VAL A 126 -11.02 -12.07 -3.30
CA VAL A 126 -9.83 -12.78 -3.81
C VAL A 126 -9.60 -14.10 -3.05
N LEU A 127 -9.73 -14.09 -1.72
CA LEU A 127 -9.56 -15.32 -0.92
C LEU A 127 -10.70 -16.34 -1.11
N GLU A 128 -11.89 -15.89 -1.47
CA GLU A 128 -13.05 -16.73 -1.81
C GLU A 128 -12.83 -17.49 -3.12
N TYR A 129 -12.37 -16.79 -4.17
CA TYR A 129 -12.18 -17.38 -5.50
C TYR A 129 -10.88 -18.18 -5.66
N ILE A 130 -9.84 -17.83 -4.91
CA ILE A 130 -8.55 -18.53 -4.94
C ILE A 130 -8.28 -19.14 -3.57
N PRO A 131 -8.62 -20.41 -3.29
CA PRO A 131 -8.28 -21.07 -2.03
C PRO A 131 -6.75 -21.26 -1.88
N LYS A 132 -6.30 -21.66 -0.69
CA LYS A 132 -4.87 -21.98 -0.46
C LYS A 132 -4.42 -23.07 -1.44
N MET A 133 -3.26 -22.84 -2.06
CA MET A 133 -2.71 -23.72 -3.08
C MET A 133 -1.56 -24.55 -2.52
N SER A 134 -1.48 -25.81 -2.94
CA SER A 134 -0.36 -26.70 -2.60
C SER A 134 0.90 -26.33 -3.39
N ASN A 135 2.06 -26.76 -2.88
CA ASN A 135 3.35 -26.56 -3.54
C ASN A 135 3.34 -27.12 -4.98
N ALA A 136 2.70 -28.27 -5.20
CA ALA A 136 2.56 -28.87 -6.52
C ALA A 136 1.78 -27.97 -7.49
N GLN A 137 0.68 -27.37 -7.04
CA GLN A 137 -0.09 -26.42 -7.85
C GLN A 137 0.70 -25.14 -8.15
N ILE A 138 1.45 -24.63 -7.17
CA ILE A 138 2.29 -23.43 -7.37
C ILE A 138 3.41 -23.69 -8.40
N SER A 139 4.02 -24.87 -8.36
CA SER A 139 5.08 -25.26 -9.30
C SER A 139 4.57 -25.64 -10.69
N ASP A 140 3.29 -26.01 -10.83
CA ASP A 140 2.70 -26.52 -12.07
C ASP A 140 2.81 -25.51 -13.23
N SER A 141 2.49 -24.25 -12.99
CA SER A 141 2.59 -23.22 -14.02
C SER A 141 2.77 -21.81 -13.48
N THR A 142 3.29 -20.92 -14.31
CA THR A 142 3.42 -19.49 -14.01
C THR A 142 2.08 -18.85 -13.64
N MET A 143 0.98 -19.27 -14.25
CA MET A 143 -0.35 -18.72 -13.98
C MET A 143 -0.82 -19.12 -12.58
N GLN A 144 -0.68 -20.39 -12.19
CA GLN A 144 -1.02 -20.87 -10.86
C GLN A 144 -0.16 -20.17 -9.78
N ALA A 145 1.14 -20.00 -10.02
CA ALA A 145 2.00 -19.23 -9.13
C ALA A 145 1.52 -17.78 -8.96
N HIS A 146 1.11 -17.10 -10.04
CA HIS A 146 0.57 -15.74 -9.96
C HIS A 146 -0.75 -15.65 -9.18
N LEU A 147 -1.65 -16.63 -9.33
CA LEU A 147 -2.88 -16.69 -8.53
C LEU A 147 -2.55 -16.85 -7.03
N ALA A 148 -1.64 -17.77 -6.69
CA ALA A 148 -1.17 -17.96 -5.32
C ALA A 148 -0.57 -16.67 -4.75
N TYR A 149 0.21 -15.93 -5.54
CA TYR A 149 0.79 -14.65 -5.12
C TYR A 149 -0.25 -13.56 -4.87
N ASN A 150 -1.25 -13.42 -5.75
CA ASN A 150 -2.34 -12.46 -5.53
C ASN A 150 -3.16 -12.80 -4.27
N ARG A 151 -3.39 -14.10 -4.01
CA ARG A 151 -4.01 -14.58 -2.78
C ARG A 151 -3.16 -14.21 -1.55
N ALA A 152 -1.87 -14.56 -1.55
CA ALA A 152 -0.97 -14.28 -0.43
C ALA A 152 -0.88 -12.77 -0.13
N MET A 153 -0.77 -11.94 -1.17
CA MET A 153 -0.79 -10.48 -1.02
C MET A 153 -2.14 -9.97 -0.51
N SER A 154 -3.26 -10.50 -0.99
CA SER A 154 -4.60 -10.12 -0.50
C SER A 154 -4.79 -10.49 0.98
N ASN A 155 -4.27 -11.65 1.41
CA ASN A 155 -4.28 -12.03 2.81
C ASN A 155 -3.49 -11.03 3.67
N LEU A 156 -2.33 -10.56 3.21
CA LEU A 156 -1.56 -9.52 3.90
C LEU A 156 -2.32 -8.18 3.96
N MET A 157 -3.05 -7.81 2.90
CA MET A 157 -3.80 -6.55 2.80
C MET A 157 -5.08 -6.51 3.64
N LEU A 158 -5.53 -7.65 4.16
CA LEU A 158 -6.64 -7.75 5.11
C LEU A 158 -6.21 -7.48 6.56
N GLN A 159 -4.92 -7.64 6.86
CA GLN A 159 -4.43 -7.58 8.24
C GLN A 159 -4.13 -6.12 8.65
N PRO A 160 -4.63 -5.65 9.81
CA PRO A 160 -4.32 -4.32 10.33
C PRO A 160 -2.81 -4.14 10.59
N ASP A 161 -2.17 -5.20 11.07
CA ASP A 161 -0.74 -5.29 11.30
C ASP A 161 -0.10 -6.08 10.16
N ALA A 162 0.29 -5.38 9.09
CA ALA A 162 0.97 -6.01 7.95
C ALA A 162 2.13 -6.92 8.41
N GLY A 163 1.97 -8.24 8.21
CA GLY A 163 2.97 -9.27 8.47
C GLY A 163 3.06 -9.74 9.93
N THR A 164 2.42 -10.87 10.23
CA THR A 164 2.85 -11.81 11.29
C THR A 164 3.67 -12.93 10.64
N LEU A 165 4.51 -13.65 11.40
CA LEU A 165 5.28 -14.79 10.86
C LEU A 165 4.36 -15.82 10.18
N ASP A 166 3.20 -16.08 10.76
CA ASP A 166 2.21 -17.02 10.21
C ASP A 166 1.65 -16.58 8.85
N ASN A 167 1.66 -15.28 8.55
CA ASN A 167 1.17 -14.72 7.29
C ASN A 167 2.25 -14.62 6.20
N LEU A 168 3.52 -14.96 6.51
CA LEU A 168 4.60 -14.98 5.51
C LEU A 168 4.75 -16.33 4.80
N GLN A 169 4.25 -17.42 5.40
CA GLN A 169 4.48 -18.79 4.92
C GLN A 169 4.02 -18.99 3.47
N GLU A 170 2.90 -18.39 3.06
CA GLU A 170 2.42 -18.46 1.67
C GLU A 170 3.43 -17.79 0.72
N LEU A 171 3.98 -16.62 1.07
CA LEU A 171 5.01 -15.95 0.27
C LEU A 171 6.31 -16.74 0.21
N GLU A 172 6.77 -17.32 1.33
CA GLU A 172 7.97 -18.17 1.37
C GLU A 172 7.79 -19.40 0.47
N THR A 173 6.61 -20.02 0.53
CA THR A 173 6.25 -21.15 -0.34
C THR A 173 6.31 -20.72 -1.81
N ILE A 174 5.72 -19.58 -2.16
CA ILE A 174 5.74 -19.09 -3.55
C ILE A 174 7.17 -18.79 -4.01
N ALA A 175 7.97 -18.12 -3.19
CA ALA A 175 9.37 -17.80 -3.51
C ALA A 175 10.23 -19.06 -3.68
N ASN A 176 9.89 -20.16 -3.02
CA ASN A 176 10.61 -21.43 -3.13
C ASN A 176 10.12 -22.32 -4.28
N TYR A 177 8.82 -22.30 -4.61
CA TYR A 177 8.18 -23.28 -5.50
C TYR A 177 7.70 -22.74 -6.86
N ALA A 178 7.52 -21.42 -7.02
CA ALA A 178 7.12 -20.85 -8.32
C ALA A 178 8.16 -21.13 -9.42
N PRO A 179 7.82 -21.19 -10.72
CA PRO A 179 8.82 -21.50 -11.77
C PRO A 179 10.04 -20.55 -11.75
N LEU A 180 11.25 -21.06 -12.05
CA LEU A 180 12.52 -20.32 -11.91
C LEU A 180 12.58 -19.02 -12.73
N GLY A 181 11.98 -19.01 -13.93
CA GLY A 181 11.87 -17.82 -14.79
C GLY A 181 10.55 -17.06 -14.63
N SER A 182 9.88 -17.14 -13.47
CA SER A 182 8.62 -16.43 -13.23
C SER A 182 8.83 -15.12 -12.47
N SER A 183 8.12 -14.07 -12.89
CA SER A 183 8.05 -12.78 -12.18
C SER A 183 7.48 -12.94 -10.77
N THR A 184 6.67 -13.98 -10.55
CA THR A 184 6.11 -14.33 -9.25
C THR A 184 7.18 -14.69 -8.24
N ARG A 185 8.15 -15.53 -8.62
CA ARG A 185 9.25 -15.93 -7.72
C ARG A 185 10.02 -14.70 -7.26
N PHE A 186 10.42 -13.86 -8.22
CA PHE A 186 11.09 -12.59 -7.95
C PHE A 186 10.25 -11.67 -7.04
N GLY A 187 8.97 -11.48 -7.38
CA GLY A 187 8.05 -10.64 -6.60
C GLY A 187 7.87 -11.14 -5.16
N ALA A 188 7.73 -12.45 -4.95
CA ALA A 188 7.62 -13.04 -3.62
C ALA A 188 8.91 -12.86 -2.80
N SER A 189 10.08 -13.14 -3.40
CA SER A 189 11.37 -12.92 -2.75
C SER A 189 11.57 -11.45 -2.35
N LEU A 190 11.25 -10.48 -3.22
CA LEU A 190 11.34 -9.06 -2.90
C LEU A 190 10.42 -8.64 -1.75
N GLN A 191 9.18 -9.15 -1.71
CA GLN A 191 8.27 -8.84 -0.61
C GLN A 191 8.81 -9.39 0.72
N LEU A 192 9.42 -10.57 0.72
CA LEU A 192 10.07 -11.14 1.90
C LEU A 192 11.27 -10.30 2.34
N VAL A 193 12.12 -9.81 1.42
CA VAL A 193 13.20 -8.85 1.74
C VAL A 193 12.62 -7.63 2.45
N ALA A 194 11.58 -7.01 1.88
CA ALA A 194 10.98 -5.81 2.44
C ALA A 194 10.35 -6.06 3.82
N LEU A 195 9.64 -7.18 3.99
CA LEU A 195 8.98 -7.53 5.25
C LEU A 195 10.01 -7.86 6.34
N PHE A 196 10.97 -8.76 6.09
CA PHE A 196 12.03 -9.08 7.04
C PHE A 196 12.90 -7.88 7.38
N GLY A 197 13.23 -7.05 6.39
CA GLY A 197 14.05 -5.87 6.58
C GLY A 197 13.35 -4.78 7.38
N LYS A 198 12.18 -4.35 6.90
CA LYS A 198 11.46 -3.19 7.44
C LYS A 198 10.67 -3.50 8.71
N ARG A 199 10.00 -4.66 8.77
CA ARG A 199 9.06 -4.99 9.88
C ARG A 199 9.77 -5.73 11.01
N PHE A 200 10.62 -6.70 10.68
CA PHE A 200 11.23 -7.59 11.67
C PHE A 200 12.67 -7.22 12.02
N GLY A 201 13.34 -6.37 11.23
CA GLY A 201 14.76 -6.06 11.42
C GLY A 201 15.67 -7.29 11.34
N ASN A 202 15.24 -8.34 10.63
CA ASN A 202 15.95 -9.61 10.57
C ASN A 202 16.96 -9.59 9.43
N LEU A 203 18.21 -9.24 9.74
CA LEU A 203 19.30 -9.12 8.76
C LEU A 203 19.54 -10.42 7.97
N ASN A 204 19.59 -11.57 8.66
CA ASN A 204 19.91 -12.85 8.01
C ASN A 204 18.83 -13.25 7.00
N ALA A 205 17.55 -13.15 7.37
CA ALA A 205 16.44 -13.43 6.47
C ALA A 205 16.38 -12.43 5.31
N THR A 206 16.61 -11.13 5.60
CA THR A 206 16.66 -10.07 4.57
C THR A 206 17.74 -10.36 3.54
N ASN A 207 18.93 -10.76 3.99
CA ASN A 207 20.05 -11.11 3.11
C ASN A 207 19.76 -12.39 2.30
N TYR A 208 19.25 -13.43 2.95
CA TYR A 208 18.89 -14.69 2.30
C TYR A 208 17.90 -14.44 1.14
N TRP A 209 16.78 -13.78 1.43
CA TRP A 209 15.78 -13.47 0.40
C TRP A 209 16.29 -12.47 -0.64
N GLY A 210 17.25 -11.63 -0.29
CA GLY A 210 17.94 -10.73 -1.23
C GLY A 210 18.73 -11.52 -2.28
N ILE A 211 19.49 -12.53 -1.85
CA ILE A 211 20.21 -13.45 -2.75
C ILE A 211 19.22 -14.23 -3.62
N THR A 212 18.13 -14.75 -3.03
CA THR A 212 17.09 -15.45 -3.79
C THR A 212 16.44 -14.54 -4.83
N ALA A 213 16.17 -13.27 -4.49
CA ALA A 213 15.62 -12.30 -5.43
C ALA A 213 16.59 -11.99 -6.58
N ALA A 214 17.90 -11.88 -6.28
CA ALA A 214 18.93 -11.67 -7.30
C ALA A 214 18.96 -12.83 -8.32
N GLN A 215 18.98 -14.07 -7.83
CA GLN A 215 18.94 -15.27 -8.67
C GLN A 215 17.66 -15.35 -9.51
N ALA A 216 16.51 -15.02 -8.92
CA ALA A 216 15.24 -14.99 -9.63
C ALA A 216 15.24 -13.91 -10.75
N LEU A 217 15.88 -12.77 -10.51
CA LEU A 217 16.02 -11.70 -11.50
C LEU A 217 16.92 -12.11 -12.67
N GLU A 218 18.04 -12.77 -12.40
CA GLU A 218 18.93 -13.31 -13.45
C GLU A 218 18.20 -14.36 -14.31
N ASN A 219 17.45 -15.26 -13.69
CA ASN A 219 16.64 -16.25 -14.40
C ASN A 219 15.54 -15.63 -15.27
N LEU A 220 15.07 -14.44 -14.91
CA LEU A 220 14.08 -13.69 -15.68
C LEU A 220 14.67 -12.95 -16.88
N GLN A 221 15.96 -12.56 -16.80
CA GLN A 221 16.60 -11.72 -17.82
C GLN A 221 16.38 -12.19 -19.27
N PRO A 222 16.51 -13.49 -19.62
CA PRO A 222 16.34 -13.95 -21.00
C PRO A 222 14.91 -13.78 -21.54
N SER A 223 13.91 -13.65 -20.65
CA SER A 223 12.49 -13.54 -20.99
C SER A 223 11.98 -12.10 -21.10
N LEU A 224 12.79 -11.13 -20.67
CA LEU A 224 12.42 -9.72 -20.57
C LEU A 224 13.11 -8.90 -21.67
N ASP A 225 12.46 -7.80 -22.07
CA ASP A 225 13.13 -6.76 -22.83
C ASP A 225 13.94 -5.84 -21.89
N ASP A 226 14.77 -4.98 -22.47
CA ASP A 226 15.65 -4.09 -21.72
C ASP A 226 14.89 -3.20 -20.72
N PHE A 227 13.76 -2.64 -21.17
CA PHE A 227 12.90 -1.78 -20.34
C PHE A 227 12.39 -2.53 -19.10
N ASN A 228 11.78 -3.71 -19.27
CA ASN A 228 11.23 -4.45 -18.14
C ASN A 228 12.33 -4.98 -17.22
N TYR A 229 13.46 -5.44 -17.77
CA TYR A 229 14.60 -5.88 -16.96
C TYR A 229 15.18 -4.73 -16.13
N LYS A 230 15.38 -3.55 -16.73
CA LYS A 230 15.84 -2.33 -16.05
C LYS A 230 14.88 -1.89 -14.94
N ARG A 231 13.57 -1.96 -15.19
CA ARG A 231 12.54 -1.71 -14.16
C ARG A 231 12.65 -2.69 -12.98
N LEU A 232 12.76 -3.99 -13.24
CA LEU A 232 12.92 -4.97 -12.16
C LEU A 232 14.23 -4.76 -11.38
N ARG A 233 15.33 -4.36 -12.04
CA ARG A 233 16.58 -3.99 -11.37
C ARG A 233 16.42 -2.78 -10.46
N SER A 234 15.74 -1.72 -10.90
CA SER A 234 15.45 -0.55 -10.05
C SER A 234 14.67 -0.97 -8.80
N VAL A 235 13.62 -1.78 -8.97
CA VAL A 235 12.82 -2.32 -7.84
C VAL A 235 13.66 -3.21 -6.92
N TYR A 236 14.54 -4.04 -7.49
CA TYR A 236 15.44 -4.91 -6.73
C TYR A 236 16.38 -4.09 -5.82
N HIS A 237 17.11 -3.12 -6.37
CA HIS A 237 18.03 -2.27 -5.60
C HIS A 237 17.30 -1.51 -4.49
N ARG A 238 16.07 -1.05 -4.75
CA ARG A 238 15.21 -0.42 -3.73
C ARG A 238 14.86 -1.37 -2.57
N ALA A 239 14.73 -2.66 -2.81
CA ALA A 239 14.40 -3.63 -1.78
C ALA A 239 15.64 -4.08 -1.01
N VAL A 240 16.72 -4.44 -1.70
CA VAL A 240 17.92 -4.99 -1.04
C VAL A 240 18.70 -3.96 -0.23
N VAL A 241 18.43 -2.67 -0.39
CA VAL A 241 18.96 -1.60 0.47
C VAL A 241 18.70 -1.84 1.97
N PHE A 242 17.67 -2.62 2.33
CA PHE A 242 17.43 -2.98 3.73
C PHE A 242 18.60 -3.74 4.37
N VAL A 243 19.40 -4.49 3.59
CA VAL A 243 20.58 -5.21 4.11
C VAL A 243 21.63 -4.23 4.65
N PRO A 244 22.21 -3.30 3.85
CA PRO A 244 23.16 -2.33 4.38
C PRO A 244 22.51 -1.36 5.38
N LEU A 245 21.21 -1.07 5.25
CA LEU A 245 20.49 -0.24 6.24
C LEU A 245 20.50 -0.88 7.64
N LEU A 246 20.22 -2.18 7.74
CA LEU A 246 20.27 -2.91 9.02
C LEU A 246 21.70 -3.04 9.57
N GLN A 247 22.69 -3.10 8.70
CA GLN A 247 24.11 -3.03 9.06
C GLN A 247 24.57 -1.61 9.45
N LYS A 248 23.72 -0.60 9.22
CA LYS A 248 24.03 0.83 9.38
C LYS A 248 25.20 1.31 8.51
N ASP A 249 25.44 0.64 7.38
CA ASP A 249 26.43 1.04 6.39
C ASP A 249 25.85 2.17 5.53
N LYS A 250 26.16 3.41 5.91
CA LYS A 250 25.68 4.62 5.21
C LYS A 250 26.14 4.67 3.76
N GLU A 251 27.38 4.29 3.48
CA GLU A 251 27.93 4.41 2.14
C GLU A 251 27.29 3.38 1.21
N ALA A 252 27.09 2.14 1.67
CA ALA A 252 26.41 1.11 0.90
C ALA A 252 24.94 1.48 0.64
N VAL A 253 24.23 2.02 1.63
CA VAL A 253 22.86 2.54 1.43
C VAL A 253 22.83 3.58 0.31
N VAL A 254 23.71 4.59 0.38
CA VAL A 254 23.76 5.66 -0.63
C VAL A 254 24.10 5.12 -2.01
N ARG A 255 25.06 4.19 -2.12
CA ARG A 255 25.43 3.55 -3.40
C ARG A 255 24.26 2.80 -4.03
N GLU A 256 23.58 1.95 -3.25
CA GLU A 256 22.43 1.18 -3.73
C GLU A 256 21.27 2.09 -4.16
N MET A 257 20.99 3.14 -3.37
CA MET A 257 19.92 4.08 -3.68
C MET A 257 20.23 4.97 -4.90
N ASN A 258 21.50 5.32 -5.14
CA ASN A 258 21.90 6.04 -6.35
C ASN A 258 21.70 5.17 -7.61
N LEU A 259 22.07 3.88 -7.54
CA LEU A 259 21.85 2.95 -8.66
C LEU A 259 20.36 2.75 -8.93
N CYS A 260 19.57 2.57 -7.86
CA CYS A 260 18.12 2.48 -7.93
C CYS A 260 17.48 3.69 -8.63
N GLN A 261 17.90 4.91 -8.26
CA GLN A 261 17.42 6.17 -8.83
C GLN A 261 17.86 6.34 -10.30
N SER A 262 19.13 6.10 -10.64
CA SER A 262 19.63 6.21 -12.03
C SER A 262 18.81 5.33 -12.98
N LEU A 263 18.57 4.07 -12.60
CA LEU A 263 17.75 3.15 -13.39
C LEU A 263 16.31 3.66 -13.55
N ALA A 264 15.73 4.26 -12.50
CA ALA A 264 14.37 4.80 -12.54
C ALA A 264 14.25 6.03 -13.44
N GLU A 265 15.25 6.93 -13.43
CA GLU A 265 15.29 8.11 -14.27
C GLU A 265 15.46 7.74 -15.74
N GLU A 266 16.39 6.81 -16.06
CA GLU A 266 16.59 6.28 -17.42
C GLU A 266 15.29 5.74 -18.03
N LEU A 267 14.50 4.97 -17.26
CA LEU A 267 13.21 4.42 -17.73
C LEU A 267 12.24 5.51 -18.19
N THR A 268 12.26 6.70 -17.59
CA THR A 268 11.36 7.79 -18.00
C THR A 268 11.71 8.34 -19.38
N HIS A 269 13.00 8.34 -19.74
CA HIS A 269 13.48 8.79 -21.04
C HIS A 269 13.30 7.73 -22.13
N GLU A 270 13.35 6.45 -21.75
CA GLU A 270 13.26 5.33 -22.69
C GLU A 270 11.83 4.83 -22.94
N SER A 271 10.84 5.27 -22.15
CA SER A 271 9.46 4.82 -22.30
C SER A 271 8.90 5.07 -23.71
N ARG A 272 8.39 4.01 -24.36
CA ARG A 272 8.01 4.03 -25.79
C ARG A 272 6.51 4.20 -26.01
N ASN A 273 5.72 3.98 -24.98
CA ASN A 273 4.26 4.02 -25.02
C ASN A 273 3.68 4.47 -23.68
N GLU A 274 2.38 4.71 -23.65
CA GLU A 274 1.66 5.18 -22.46
C GLU A 274 1.84 4.24 -21.25
N ILE A 275 1.81 2.92 -21.46
CA ILE A 275 1.92 1.92 -20.39
C ILE A 275 3.32 1.95 -19.76
N GLU A 276 4.37 1.98 -20.59
CA GLU A 276 5.75 2.13 -20.14
C GLU A 276 5.97 3.47 -19.43
N ASN A 277 5.34 4.55 -19.91
CA ASN A 277 5.44 5.85 -19.27
C ASN A 277 4.84 5.85 -17.86
N ILE A 278 3.65 5.26 -17.70
CA ILE A 278 3.02 5.10 -16.39
C ILE A 278 3.90 4.23 -15.48
N ALA A 279 4.41 3.10 -15.98
CA ALA A 279 5.26 2.20 -15.21
C ALA A 279 6.59 2.86 -14.76
N ALA A 280 7.21 3.66 -15.63
CA ALA A 280 8.43 4.39 -15.33
C ALA A 280 8.18 5.48 -14.28
N ARG A 281 7.10 6.27 -14.44
CA ARG A 281 6.74 7.35 -13.51
C ARG A 281 6.30 6.84 -12.13
N GLU A 282 5.53 5.75 -12.08
CA GLU A 282 5.15 5.11 -10.82
C GLU A 282 6.38 4.55 -10.09
N ASN A 283 7.30 3.90 -10.82
CA ASN A 283 8.55 3.42 -10.25
C ASN A 283 9.41 4.57 -9.72
N LEU A 284 9.60 5.64 -10.51
CA LEU A 284 10.36 6.81 -10.09
C LEU A 284 9.77 7.45 -8.83
N THR A 285 8.46 7.64 -8.78
CA THR A 285 7.77 8.20 -7.62
C THR A 285 7.99 7.35 -6.36
N THR A 286 7.94 6.02 -6.51
CA THR A 286 8.23 5.08 -5.41
C THR A 286 9.70 5.11 -4.97
N VAL A 287 10.63 5.32 -5.91
CA VAL A 287 12.05 5.53 -5.59
C VAL A 287 12.24 6.81 -4.79
N PHE A 288 11.61 7.92 -5.20
CA PHE A 288 11.66 9.16 -4.42
C PHE A 288 11.07 8.99 -3.01
N GLU A 289 10.03 8.18 -2.82
CA GLU A 289 9.55 7.84 -1.46
C GLU A 289 10.66 7.19 -0.61
N SER A 290 11.43 6.26 -1.17
CA SER A 290 12.56 5.65 -0.47
C SER A 290 13.72 6.63 -0.27
N ARG A 291 14.05 7.46 -1.26
CA ARG A 291 15.11 8.48 -1.20
C ARG A 291 14.80 9.55 -0.16
N THR A 292 13.54 9.94 0.02
CA THR A 292 13.11 10.85 1.08
C THR A 292 13.38 10.26 2.47
N LYS A 293 13.06 8.97 2.68
CA LYS A 293 13.31 8.28 3.96
C LYS A 293 14.80 8.08 4.23
N GLU A 294 15.58 7.80 3.19
CA GLU A 294 17.04 7.74 3.28
C GLU A 294 17.62 9.08 3.72
N ALA A 295 17.21 10.20 3.10
CA ALA A 295 17.69 11.53 3.48
C ALA A 295 17.37 11.85 4.95
N LEU A 296 16.15 11.54 5.40
CA LEU A 296 15.78 11.64 6.82
C LEU A 296 16.65 10.76 7.73
N TRP A 297 16.96 9.54 7.32
CA TRP A 297 17.82 8.62 8.07
C TRP A 297 19.27 9.12 8.15
N LEU A 298 19.76 9.78 7.09
CA LEU A 298 21.08 10.43 7.06
C LEU A 298 21.11 11.74 7.86
N GLY A 299 19.95 12.31 8.21
CA GLY A 299 19.81 13.59 8.89
C GLY A 299 19.78 14.80 7.95
N ASP A 300 19.73 14.59 6.64
CA ASP A 300 19.62 15.65 5.63
C ASP A 300 18.14 15.97 5.39
N ILE A 301 17.60 16.85 6.24
CA ILE A 301 16.19 17.20 6.22
C ILE A 301 15.85 18.07 5.01
N ASP A 302 16.78 18.90 4.54
CA ASP A 302 16.56 19.77 3.38
C ASP A 302 16.46 18.95 2.09
N LEU A 303 17.33 17.96 1.92
CA LEU A 303 17.24 17.01 0.81
C LEU A 303 15.98 16.14 0.89
N ALA A 304 15.53 15.78 2.10
CA ALA A 304 14.26 15.09 2.27
C ALA A 304 13.07 15.96 1.82
N GLU A 305 13.08 17.26 2.14
CA GLU A 305 12.05 18.20 1.69
C GLU A 305 12.02 18.33 0.17
N GLU A 306 13.18 18.53 -0.48
CA GLU A 306 13.30 18.63 -1.94
C GLU A 306 12.66 17.42 -2.63
N ARG A 307 13.03 16.21 -2.19
CA ARG A 307 12.52 14.95 -2.73
C ARG A 307 11.03 14.76 -2.48
N ALA A 308 10.54 15.14 -1.30
CA ALA A 308 9.12 15.07 -0.97
C ALA A 308 8.28 16.05 -1.81
N ARG A 309 8.81 17.24 -2.14
CA ARG A 309 8.16 18.18 -3.07
C ARG A 309 8.06 17.59 -4.48
N GLN A 310 9.12 16.97 -4.98
CA GLN A 310 9.09 16.25 -6.27
C GLN A 310 8.02 15.16 -6.31
N MET A 311 7.83 14.40 -5.22
CA MET A 311 6.75 13.40 -5.12
C MET A 311 5.36 14.02 -5.24
N VAL A 312 5.13 15.16 -4.58
CA VAL A 312 3.85 15.89 -4.67
C VAL A 312 3.62 16.45 -6.07
N GLU A 313 4.67 16.86 -6.78
CA GLU A 313 4.58 17.32 -8.17
C GLU A 313 4.27 16.16 -9.14
N MET A 314 4.88 14.98 -8.93
CA MET A 314 4.62 13.80 -9.75
C MET A 314 3.23 13.20 -9.54
N GLU A 315 2.73 13.19 -8.30
CA GLU A 315 1.38 12.73 -7.96
C GLU A 315 0.58 13.76 -7.15
N PRO A 316 0.07 14.80 -7.83
CA PRO A 316 -0.64 15.90 -7.16
C PRO A 316 -2.00 15.49 -6.62
N LEU A 317 -2.52 14.30 -6.91
CA LEU A 317 -3.82 13.83 -6.40
C LEU A 317 -3.69 12.74 -5.33
N TYR A 318 -2.46 12.38 -4.94
CA TYR A 318 -2.23 11.39 -3.89
C TYR A 318 -1.97 12.05 -2.54
N SER A 319 -2.88 11.86 -1.59
CA SER A 319 -2.84 12.52 -0.28
C SER A 319 -1.63 12.09 0.57
N ARG A 320 -1.14 10.86 0.40
CA ARG A 320 -0.01 10.29 1.15
C ARG A 320 1.27 11.09 1.02
N TYR A 321 1.56 11.65 -0.16
CA TYR A 321 2.80 12.41 -0.36
C TYR A 321 2.74 13.80 0.27
N ARG A 322 1.54 14.40 0.38
CA ARG A 322 1.35 15.62 1.17
C ARG A 322 1.50 15.39 2.67
N LEU A 323 1.04 14.23 3.16
CA LEU A 323 1.29 13.82 4.56
C LEU A 323 2.79 13.74 4.85
N GLN A 324 3.56 13.08 3.97
CA GLN A 324 5.00 12.94 4.12
C GLN A 324 5.73 14.30 4.06
N LEU A 325 5.37 15.16 3.11
CA LEU A 325 5.93 16.51 3.04
C LEU A 325 5.60 17.33 4.29
N GLY A 326 4.35 17.26 4.78
CA GLY A 326 3.95 17.90 6.03
C GLY A 326 4.76 17.43 7.25
N GLU A 327 5.09 16.13 7.32
CA GLU A 327 5.90 15.57 8.41
C GLU A 327 7.32 16.16 8.39
N ILE A 328 7.91 16.27 7.20
CA ILE A 328 9.26 16.84 7.00
C ILE A 328 9.28 18.32 7.37
N LEU A 329 8.27 19.08 6.95
CA LEU A 329 8.13 20.50 7.28
C LEU A 329 7.97 20.73 8.79
N ILE A 330 7.28 19.84 9.52
CA ILE A 330 7.23 19.88 10.99
C ILE A 330 8.63 19.70 11.59
N LYS A 331 9.46 18.78 11.07
CA LYS A 331 10.84 18.57 11.57
C LYS A 331 11.71 19.82 11.39
N GLN A 332 11.41 20.66 10.39
CA GLN A 332 12.04 21.97 10.18
C GLN A 332 11.35 23.12 10.92
N SER A 333 10.33 22.85 11.74
CA SER A 333 9.50 23.87 12.42
C SER A 333 8.76 24.83 11.47
N LYS A 334 8.57 24.46 10.20
CA LYS A 334 7.79 25.20 9.20
C LYS A 334 6.29 24.90 9.35
N PHE A 335 5.72 25.24 10.52
CA PHE A 335 4.37 24.81 10.91
C PHE A 335 3.27 25.33 9.98
N GLU A 336 3.39 26.55 9.46
CA GLU A 336 2.38 27.12 8.55
C GLU A 336 2.34 26.37 7.21
N GLU A 337 3.50 26.07 6.61
CA GLU A 337 3.57 25.28 5.39
C GLU A 337 3.09 23.84 5.61
N ALA A 338 3.47 23.23 6.74
CA ALA A 338 3.01 21.90 7.11
C ALA A 338 1.47 21.87 7.23
N ALA A 339 0.86 22.84 7.92
CA ALA A 339 -0.59 22.95 8.03
C ALA A 339 -1.27 23.04 6.66
N LYS A 340 -0.70 23.81 5.70
CA LYS A 340 -1.20 23.89 4.32
C LYS A 340 -1.14 22.52 3.61
N MET A 341 -0.06 21.76 3.78
CA MET A 341 0.07 20.42 3.20
C MET A 341 -0.95 19.44 3.79
N TYR A 342 -1.10 19.42 5.11
CA TYR A 342 -2.09 18.58 5.77
C TYR A 342 -3.53 18.95 5.38
N ARG A 343 -3.88 20.24 5.36
CA ARG A 343 -5.18 20.72 4.87
C ARG A 343 -5.42 20.43 3.39
N SER A 344 -4.37 20.27 2.60
CA SER A 344 -4.51 19.83 1.21
C SER A 344 -4.72 18.31 1.13
N ALA A 345 -4.08 17.52 1.99
CA ALA A 345 -4.30 16.08 2.07
C ALA A 345 -5.74 15.75 2.50
N THR A 346 -6.33 16.48 3.46
CA THR A 346 -7.72 16.26 3.89
C THR A 346 -8.73 16.47 2.76
N ARG A 347 -8.45 17.40 1.84
CA ARG A 347 -9.28 17.66 0.65
C ARG A 347 -9.18 16.57 -0.41
N LEU A 348 -8.13 15.76 -0.38
CA LEU A 348 -7.92 14.61 -1.27
C LEU A 348 -8.42 13.29 -0.67
N GLY A 349 -8.75 13.27 0.63
CA GLY A 349 -9.27 12.09 1.32
C GLY A 349 -8.24 10.98 1.54
N PRO A 350 -8.69 9.71 1.63
CA PRO A 350 -7.83 8.58 1.93
C PRO A 350 -6.69 8.40 0.91
N PRO A 351 -5.54 7.85 1.34
CA PRO A 351 -5.27 7.38 2.71
C PRO A 351 -4.92 8.51 3.70
N GLY A 352 -5.28 8.31 4.96
CA GLY A 352 -4.74 9.11 6.08
C GLY A 352 -5.43 10.43 6.38
N THR A 353 -6.71 10.62 6.01
CA THR A 353 -7.47 11.85 6.29
C THR A 353 -7.50 12.22 7.78
N ALA A 354 -7.74 11.25 8.68
CA ALA A 354 -7.73 11.47 10.13
C ALA A 354 -6.36 11.95 10.61
N ILE A 355 -5.29 11.32 10.13
CA ILE A 355 -3.90 11.70 10.44
C ILE A 355 -3.62 13.12 9.93
N ALA A 356 -4.08 13.47 8.72
CA ALA A 356 -3.92 14.80 8.16
C ALA A 356 -4.56 15.87 9.06
N TRP A 357 -5.80 15.64 9.51
CA TRP A 357 -6.49 16.54 10.44
C TRP A 357 -5.77 16.66 11.77
N PHE A 358 -5.34 15.54 12.36
CA PHE A 358 -4.59 15.54 13.61
C PHE A 358 -3.29 16.35 13.50
N MET A 359 -2.51 16.12 12.45
CA MET A 359 -1.24 16.80 12.26
C MET A 359 -1.42 18.29 11.91
N ALA A 360 -2.48 18.66 11.17
CA ALA A 360 -2.86 20.07 11.00
C ALA A 360 -3.18 20.74 12.36
N GLY A 361 -3.89 20.03 13.25
CA GLY A 361 -4.16 20.48 14.62
C GLY A 361 -2.88 20.72 15.41
N GLN A 362 -1.91 19.81 15.32
CA GLN A 362 -0.60 19.99 15.96
C GLN A 362 0.15 21.21 15.43
N CYS A 363 0.11 21.48 14.12
CA CYS A 363 0.70 22.68 13.55
C CYS A 363 0.06 23.95 14.12
N HIS A 364 -1.28 24.02 14.16
CA HIS A 364 -2.00 25.18 14.71
C HIS A 364 -1.77 25.35 16.21
N GLU A 365 -1.70 24.26 16.98
CA GLU A 365 -1.33 24.29 18.40
C GLU A 365 0.06 24.93 18.61
N LYS A 366 1.03 24.58 17.75
CA LYS A 366 2.39 25.16 17.79
C LYS A 366 2.43 26.63 17.38
N MET A 367 1.52 27.07 16.52
CA MET A 367 1.38 28.48 16.13
C MET A 367 0.58 29.31 17.15
N GLY A 368 -0.08 28.66 18.12
CA GLY A 368 -0.90 29.32 19.14
C GLY A 368 -2.38 29.48 18.74
N ASP A 369 -2.77 28.97 17.58
CA ASP A 369 -4.15 29.00 17.07
C ASP A 369 -5.01 27.91 17.74
N ILE A 370 -5.27 28.04 19.04
CA ILE A 370 -5.87 26.97 19.84
C ILE A 370 -7.28 26.60 19.35
N ASP A 371 -8.10 27.58 18.95
CA ASP A 371 -9.44 27.32 18.40
C ASP A 371 -9.36 26.44 17.15
N ILE A 372 -8.48 26.79 16.19
CA ILE A 372 -8.30 26.03 14.95
C ILE A 372 -7.72 24.65 15.22
N ALA A 373 -6.81 24.53 16.19
CA ALA A 373 -6.26 23.24 16.60
C ALA A 373 -7.37 22.30 17.11
N CYS A 374 -8.26 22.80 17.97
CA CYS A 374 -9.41 22.06 18.45
C CYS A 374 -10.36 21.63 17.32
N ASP A 375 -10.68 22.52 16.38
CA ASP A 375 -11.50 22.17 15.21
C ASP A 375 -10.85 21.04 14.38
N CYS A 376 -9.53 21.09 14.18
CA CYS A 376 -8.81 20.06 13.45
C CYS A 376 -8.80 18.73 14.21
N TYR A 377 -8.61 18.73 15.53
CA TYR A 377 -8.68 17.51 16.33
C TYR A 377 -10.09 16.91 16.35
N LEU A 378 -11.15 17.73 16.42
CA LEU A 378 -12.53 17.26 16.28
C LEU A 378 -12.76 16.62 14.90
N ALA A 379 -12.27 17.25 13.83
CA ALA A 379 -12.35 16.68 12.49
C ALA A 379 -11.60 15.35 12.38
N SER A 380 -10.45 15.18 13.05
CA SER A 380 -9.75 13.90 13.11
C SER A 380 -10.61 12.79 13.73
N VAL A 381 -11.26 13.08 14.87
CA VAL A 381 -12.16 12.12 15.56
C VAL A 381 -13.39 11.78 14.72
N GLN A 382 -13.89 12.71 13.91
CA GLN A 382 -14.98 12.44 12.97
C GLN A 382 -14.59 11.46 11.86
N MET A 383 -13.32 11.49 11.42
CA MET A 383 -12.82 10.61 10.35
C MET A 383 -12.42 9.22 10.88
N ASP A 384 -11.89 9.19 12.11
CA ASP A 384 -11.52 7.97 12.82
C ASP A 384 -12.00 8.05 14.28
N GLU A 385 -13.06 7.30 14.58
CA GLU A 385 -13.65 7.24 15.91
C GLU A 385 -12.68 6.72 16.98
N LEU A 386 -11.63 5.99 16.58
CA LEU A 386 -10.60 5.44 17.47
C LEU A 386 -9.39 6.37 17.65
N ALA A 387 -9.44 7.61 17.14
CA ALA A 387 -8.36 8.60 17.23
C ALA A 387 -8.15 9.13 18.67
N ILE A 388 -7.70 8.26 19.57
CA ILE A 388 -7.52 8.57 21.00
C ILE A 388 -6.55 9.72 21.25
N SER A 389 -5.50 9.85 20.43
CA SER A 389 -4.53 10.96 20.53
C SER A 389 -5.17 12.31 20.20
N ALA A 390 -6.16 12.36 19.31
CA ALA A 390 -6.88 13.60 19.02
C ALA A 390 -7.81 13.98 20.18
N VAL A 391 -8.48 12.99 20.80
CA VAL A 391 -9.31 13.22 21.99
C VAL A 391 -8.47 13.69 23.17
N ASP A 392 -7.29 13.10 23.40
CA ASP A 392 -6.35 13.54 24.43
C ASP A 392 -5.88 14.99 24.19
N LYS A 393 -5.57 15.36 22.95
CA LYS A 393 -5.25 16.75 22.60
C LYS A 393 -6.41 17.71 22.85
N LEU A 394 -7.64 17.33 22.50
CA LEU A 394 -8.83 18.12 22.80
C LEU A 394 -9.02 18.31 24.30
N ASN A 395 -8.88 17.26 25.08
CA ASN A 395 -9.03 17.29 26.53
C ASN A 395 -8.05 18.27 27.19
N ASN A 396 -6.79 18.25 26.74
CA ASN A 396 -5.76 19.15 27.25
C ASN A 396 -5.97 20.63 26.85
N LEU A 397 -6.59 20.90 25.69
CA LEU A 397 -6.76 22.26 25.18
C LEU A 397 -8.12 22.88 25.52
N ALA A 398 -9.18 22.09 25.68
CA ALA A 398 -10.53 22.56 25.93
C ALA A 398 -10.68 23.49 27.16
N PRO A 399 -9.99 23.26 28.29
CA PRO A 399 -10.03 24.18 29.44
C PRO A 399 -9.53 25.58 29.09
N ARG A 400 -8.55 25.69 28.19
CA ARG A 400 -7.98 26.98 27.75
C ARG A 400 -8.97 27.80 26.94
N LEU A 401 -9.95 27.16 26.31
CA LEU A 401 -11.04 27.80 25.57
C LEU A 401 -12.25 28.16 26.46
N GLY A 402 -12.23 27.76 27.74
CA GLY A 402 -13.40 27.91 28.62
C GLY A 402 -14.61 27.07 28.18
N ASN A 403 -14.42 26.09 27.29
CA ASN A 403 -15.50 25.28 26.73
C ASN A 403 -15.76 24.04 27.59
N LEU A 404 -16.56 24.19 28.65
CA LEU A 404 -16.88 23.13 29.60
C LEU A 404 -17.56 21.91 28.93
N ALA A 405 -18.35 22.12 27.88
CA ALA A 405 -18.99 21.04 27.14
C ALA A 405 -17.95 20.16 26.44
N LEU A 406 -16.95 20.77 25.79
CA LEU A 406 -15.87 20.05 25.13
C LEU A 406 -14.97 19.32 26.14
N VAL A 407 -14.69 19.93 27.31
CA VAL A 407 -13.98 19.26 28.41
C VAL A 407 -14.71 17.98 28.80
N ASN A 408 -15.97 18.08 29.23
CA ASN A 408 -16.75 16.94 29.69
C ASN A 408 -16.88 15.84 28.62
N TRP A 409 -17.10 16.24 27.36
CA TRP A 409 -17.19 15.28 26.25
C TRP A 409 -15.86 14.54 26.04
N SER A 410 -14.74 15.28 26.01
CA SER A 410 -13.41 14.69 25.77
C SER A 410 -12.97 13.78 26.91
N ASP A 411 -13.27 14.11 28.17
CA ASP A 411 -13.01 13.25 29.34
C ASP A 411 -13.74 11.91 29.20
N MET A 412 -15.06 11.97 28.94
CA MET A 412 -15.89 10.77 28.79
C MET A 412 -15.44 9.91 27.61
N ARG A 413 -15.12 10.55 26.47
CA ARG A 413 -14.67 9.84 25.27
C ARG A 413 -13.29 9.19 25.47
N LEU A 414 -12.38 9.86 26.18
CA LEU A 414 -11.05 9.31 26.46
C LEU A 414 -11.15 8.06 27.33
N LEU A 415 -11.98 8.08 28.38
CA LEU A 415 -12.25 6.91 29.22
C LEU A 415 -12.81 5.74 28.40
N GLN A 416 -13.79 6.01 27.53
CA GLN A 416 -14.39 5.00 26.67
C GLN A 416 -13.34 4.34 25.74
N LEU A 417 -12.50 5.15 25.09
CA LEU A 417 -11.48 4.65 24.17
C LEU A 417 -10.38 3.85 24.89
N GLN A 418 -9.98 4.28 26.09
CA GLN A 418 -9.01 3.55 26.91
C GLN A 418 -9.54 2.18 27.35
N GLU A 419 -10.83 2.07 27.67
CA GLU A 419 -11.46 0.79 28.00
C GLU A 419 -11.53 -0.14 26.79
N GLN A 420 -11.95 0.37 25.63
CA GLN A 420 -11.95 -0.38 24.37
C GLN A 420 -10.55 -0.91 24.02
N GLN A 421 -9.51 -0.08 24.16
CA GLN A 421 -8.13 -0.48 23.88
C GLN A 421 -7.64 -1.60 24.81
N LYS A 422 -7.99 -1.55 26.10
CA LYS A 422 -7.67 -2.63 27.06
C LYS A 422 -8.35 -3.94 26.68
N ASN A 423 -9.59 -3.89 26.22
CA ASN A 423 -10.34 -5.07 25.80
C ASN A 423 -9.71 -5.73 24.56
N ILE A 424 -9.32 -4.93 23.56
CA ILE A 424 -8.61 -5.41 22.37
C ILE A 424 -7.28 -6.05 22.75
N ALA A 425 -6.47 -5.38 23.58
CA ALA A 425 -5.16 -5.89 24.00
C ALA A 425 -5.25 -7.23 24.78
N ASN A 426 -6.30 -7.43 25.58
CA ASN A 426 -6.54 -8.67 26.31
C ASN A 426 -6.99 -9.83 25.39
N GLN A 427 -7.76 -9.53 24.35
CA GLN A 427 -8.15 -10.51 23.32
C GLN A 427 -6.95 -10.96 22.47
N SER A 428 -6.04 -10.03 22.13
CA SER A 428 -4.81 -10.40 21.41
C SER A 428 -3.90 -11.29 22.26
N ARG A 429 -3.70 -11.00 23.56
CA ARG A 429 -2.83 -11.82 24.43
C ARG A 429 -3.30 -13.27 24.60
N THR A 430 -4.60 -13.53 24.54
CA THR A 430 -5.15 -14.89 24.61
C THR A 430 -4.99 -15.67 23.29
N SER A 431 -4.74 -14.99 22.17
CA SER A 431 -4.47 -15.58 20.85
C SER A 431 -2.97 -15.80 20.56
N TYR A 432 -2.05 -15.25 21.35
CA TYR A 432 -0.61 -15.22 21.07
C TYR A 432 0.22 -16.29 21.80
N ILE A 433 -0.41 -17.33 22.37
CA ILE A 433 0.29 -18.55 22.79
C ILE A 433 0.16 -19.58 21.66
N SER A 434 0.99 -19.44 20.64
CA SER A 434 1.22 -20.49 19.64
C SER A 434 2.69 -20.90 19.75
N GLU A 435 2.91 -22.13 20.24
CA GLU A 435 4.21 -22.78 20.38
C GLU A 435 5.00 -22.90 19.06
N ALA A 436 4.38 -22.58 17.90
CA ALA A 436 4.94 -22.68 16.56
C ALA A 436 6.11 -21.70 16.28
N SER A 437 6.17 -20.55 16.98
CA SER A 437 7.27 -19.57 16.80
C SER A 437 8.64 -20.10 17.28
N SER A 438 8.66 -21.15 18.10
CA SER A 438 9.90 -21.73 18.62
C SER A 438 10.57 -22.69 17.63
N GLU A 439 9.82 -23.36 16.75
CA GLU A 439 10.35 -24.41 15.87
C GLU A 439 11.03 -23.83 14.62
N LEU A 440 10.50 -22.75 14.04
CA LEU A 440 11.09 -22.08 12.87
C LEU A 440 12.44 -21.41 13.18
N LYS A 441 12.63 -20.93 14.42
CA LYS A 441 13.91 -20.38 14.89
C LYS A 441 14.98 -21.48 14.98
N ILE A 442 14.61 -22.67 15.44
CA ILE A 442 15.53 -23.80 15.61
C ILE A 442 15.91 -24.42 14.25
N ALA A 443 15.02 -24.39 13.26
CA ALA A 443 15.30 -24.87 11.91
C ALA A 443 16.31 -23.98 11.15
N GLY A 444 16.19 -22.66 11.29
CA GLY A 444 17.12 -21.69 10.67
C GLY A 444 18.54 -21.75 11.25
N GLU A 445 18.67 -22.02 12.55
CA GLU A 445 19.98 -22.16 13.22
C GLU A 445 20.71 -23.46 12.83
N LYS A 446 19.98 -24.53 12.47
CA LYS A 446 20.58 -25.81 12.02
C LYS A 446 21.12 -25.78 10.59
N ALA A 447 20.48 -25.02 9.69
CA ALA A 447 20.92 -24.92 8.29
C ALA A 447 22.21 -24.09 8.14
N LEU A 448 22.41 -23.09 8.99
CA LEU A 448 23.62 -22.25 9.02
C LEU A 448 24.83 -22.93 9.67
N ALA A 449 24.63 -24.05 10.38
CA ALA A 449 25.71 -24.82 10.99
C ALA A 449 26.28 -25.93 10.05
N GLN A 450 25.73 -26.07 8.84
CA GLN A 450 26.12 -27.09 7.85
C GLN A 450 26.68 -26.51 6.54
N ILE A 451 26.89 -25.20 6.49
CA ILE A 451 27.67 -24.46 5.49
C ILE A 451 28.85 -23.84 6.23
#